data_AF-A0A2N5AG75-F1
#
_entry.id   AF-A0A2N5AG75-F1
#
_cell.length_a   1.000
_cell.length_b   1.000
_cell.length_c   1.000
_cell.angle_alpha   90.00
_cell.angle_beta   90.00
_cell.angle_gamma   90.00
#
_symmetry.space_group_name_H-M   'P 1'
#
loop_
_entity.id
_entity.type
_entity.pdbx_description
1 polymer ?
#
loop_
_entity_poly.entity_id
_entity_poly.type
_entity_poly.pdbx_seq_one_letter_code
_entity_poly.pdbx_strand_id
1 'polypeptide(L)'
;MSDIYEVVDVVQGSKDWLEWRKTGVTATCSPILLEEPGATKTPYELYLQYAGLIQAEDLSVIKQVDAGKKLEALARSYCEKEIGQIALPFCVRNKKYPYMIASLDGQFDDGSILEIKNLCESKHLSILQLETKSPEFRYYYWQVQHQLLTTGAPQAYLVFWSATDQTKV
;
A
#
# COMPACT_ATOMS: atom_id res chain seq x y z
N MET A 1 5.89 -16.11 13.08
CA MET A 1 6.08 -14.74 12.53
C MET A 1 5.61 -13.63 13.47
N SER A 2 4.95 -13.93 14.60
CA SER A 2 4.43 -12.91 15.54
C SER A 2 5.48 -12.11 16.32
N ASP A 3 6.77 -12.38 16.16
CA ASP A 3 7.82 -11.75 16.97
C ASP A 3 8.35 -10.43 16.38
N ILE A 4 8.06 -10.15 15.10
CA ILE A 4 8.56 -8.96 14.41
C ILE A 4 7.61 -7.77 14.53
N TYR A 5 6.31 -8.03 14.49
CA TYR A 5 5.29 -6.97 14.50
C TYR A 5 4.13 -7.34 15.43
N GLU A 6 3.34 -6.33 15.79
CA GLU A 6 2.03 -6.47 16.41
C GLU A 6 0.94 -6.07 15.42
N VAL A 7 -0.19 -6.78 15.45
CA VAL A 7 -1.39 -6.39 14.69
C VAL A 7 -2.06 -5.24 15.43
N VAL A 8 -2.42 -4.20 14.70
CA VAL A 8 -3.16 -3.05 15.21
C VAL A 8 -4.60 -3.19 14.76
N ASP A 9 -5.52 -3.26 15.72
CA ASP A 9 -6.95 -3.40 15.48
C ASP A 9 -7.57 -2.05 15.08
N VAL A 10 -7.34 -1.64 13.83
CA VAL A 10 -7.93 -0.47 13.20
C VAL A 10 -8.45 -0.83 11.81
N VAL A 11 -9.64 -0.34 11.48
CA VAL A 11 -10.26 -0.57 10.17
C VAL A 11 -9.66 0.39 9.16
N GLN A 12 -9.05 -0.13 8.09
CA GLN A 12 -8.46 0.71 7.04
C GLN A 12 -9.48 1.67 6.43
N GLY A 13 -9.08 2.94 6.26
CA GLY A 13 -9.96 4.01 5.80
C GLY A 13 -10.91 4.59 6.86
N SER A 14 -10.90 4.08 8.10
CA SER A 14 -11.63 4.70 9.22
C SER A 14 -10.90 5.93 9.77
N LYS A 15 -11.59 6.71 10.61
CA LYS A 15 -10.99 7.85 11.33
C LYS A 15 -9.86 7.39 12.27
N ASP A 16 -10.06 6.29 12.98
CA ASP A 16 -9.06 5.75 13.90
C ASP A 16 -7.81 5.29 13.15
N TRP A 17 -7.98 4.73 11.95
CA TRP A 17 -6.86 4.40 11.06
C TRP A 17 -6.09 5.64 10.60
N LEU A 18 -6.79 6.74 10.26
CA LEU A 18 -6.14 8.00 9.90
C LEU A 18 -5.36 8.61 11.06
N GLU A 19 -5.89 8.57 12.28
CA GLU A 19 -5.18 9.03 13.47
C GLU A 19 -3.99 8.13 13.82
N TRP A 20 -4.18 6.82 13.75
CA TRP A 20 -3.10 5.85 13.96
C TRP A 20 -1.94 6.06 12.97
N ARG A 21 -2.23 6.38 11.71
CA ARG A 21 -1.19 6.65 10.71
C ARG A 21 -0.29 7.84 11.04
N LYS A 22 -0.73 8.77 11.90
CA LYS A 22 0.11 9.89 12.35
C LYS A 22 1.15 9.47 13.39
N THR A 23 1.02 8.27 13.95
CA THR A 23 1.90 7.77 15.02
C THR A 23 3.19 7.13 14.53
N GLY A 24 3.37 6.98 13.21
CA GLY A 24 4.55 6.34 12.64
C GLY A 24 4.70 6.57 11.13
N VAL A 25 5.89 6.30 10.61
CA VAL A 25 6.22 6.30 9.19
C VAL A 25 5.51 5.14 8.52
N THR A 26 4.56 5.47 7.65
CA THR A 26 3.80 4.51 6.85
C THR A 26 4.57 4.03 5.62
N ALA A 27 4.22 2.88 5.05
CA ALA A 27 4.83 2.38 3.81
C ALA A 27 4.76 3.38 2.64
N THR A 28 3.68 4.16 2.55
CA THR A 28 3.49 5.19 1.52
C THR A 28 4.42 6.39 1.67
N CYS A 29 5.09 6.55 2.82
CA CYS A 29 6.09 7.60 3.03
C CYS A 29 7.42 7.27 2.33
N SER A 30 7.76 5.99 2.17
CA SER A 30 9.06 5.54 1.67
C SER A 30 9.42 6.09 0.28
N PRO A 31 8.56 6.01 -0.75
CA PRO A 31 8.90 6.60 -2.05
C PRO A 31 9.03 8.13 -2.01
N ILE A 32 8.36 8.82 -1.08
CA ILE A 32 8.51 10.27 -0.88
C ILE A 32 9.88 10.57 -0.24
N LEU A 33 10.24 9.82 0.81
CA LEU A 33 11.51 9.98 1.53
C LEU A 33 12.73 9.67 0.66
N LEU A 34 12.57 8.77 -0.32
CA LEU A 34 13.59 8.42 -1.30
C LEU A 34 13.54 9.28 -2.55
N GLU A 35 12.67 10.29 -2.58
CA GLU A 35 12.52 11.26 -3.67
C GLU A 35 12.31 10.58 -5.04
N GLU A 36 11.56 9.47 -5.06
CA GLU A 36 11.29 8.76 -6.31
C GLU A 36 10.44 9.61 -7.27
N PRO A 37 10.68 9.50 -8.59
CA PRO A 37 9.84 10.13 -9.60
C PRO A 37 8.37 9.75 -9.41
N GLY A 38 7.49 10.77 -9.34
CA GLY A 38 6.07 10.59 -9.10
C GLY A 38 5.61 10.88 -7.67
N ALA A 39 6.53 11.14 -6.73
CA ALA A 39 6.19 11.68 -5.42
C ALA A 39 5.48 13.04 -5.56
N THR A 40 4.32 13.17 -4.92
CA THR A 40 3.52 14.42 -4.94
C THR A 40 3.93 15.41 -3.85
N LYS A 41 4.87 15.01 -3.00
CA LYS A 41 5.37 15.76 -1.85
C LYS A 41 6.87 15.55 -1.75
N THR A 42 7.56 16.54 -1.20
CA THR A 42 8.96 16.46 -0.78
C THR A 42 9.08 15.87 0.62
N PRO A 43 10.26 15.37 1.03
CA PRO A 43 10.52 14.96 2.41
C PRO A 43 10.22 16.08 3.43
N TYR A 44 10.47 17.34 3.05
CA TYR A 44 10.19 18.49 3.91
C TYR A 44 8.68 18.72 4.10
N GLU A 45 7.88 18.66 3.03
CA GLU A 45 6.42 18.75 3.15
C GLU A 45 5.84 17.60 3.97
N LEU A 46 6.38 16.39 3.82
CA LEU A 46 6.00 15.25 4.65
C LEU A 46 6.30 15.50 6.13
N TYR A 47 7.47 16.06 6.45
CA TYR A 47 7.81 16.48 7.81
C TYR A 47 6.81 17.52 8.35
N LEU A 48 6.50 18.57 7.57
CA LEU A 48 5.56 19.61 7.97
C LEU A 48 4.16 19.01 8.27
N GLN A 49 3.72 18.01 7.51
CA GLN A 49 2.46 17.30 7.77
C GLN A 49 2.48 16.56 9.10
N TYR A 50 3.55 15.79 9.38
CA TYR A 50 3.68 15.05 10.63
C TYR A 50 3.87 15.97 11.84
N ALA A 51 4.50 17.13 11.66
CA ALA A 51 4.63 18.16 12.67
C ALA A 51 3.33 18.95 12.93
N GLY A 52 2.26 18.68 12.16
CA GLY A 52 0.99 19.40 12.26
C GLY A 52 1.05 20.85 11.77
N LEU A 53 2.09 21.20 11.00
CA LEU A 53 2.32 22.55 10.48
C LEU A 53 1.56 22.82 9.18
N ILE A 54 1.20 21.77 8.44
CA ILE A 54 0.30 21.83 7.29
C ILE A 54 -0.73 20.70 7.36
N GLN A 55 -1.93 20.93 6.83
CA GLN A 55 -2.96 19.89 6.79
C GLN A 55 -2.65 18.86 5.69
N ALA A 56 -3.02 17.60 5.97
CA ALA A 56 -3.10 16.60 4.93
C ALA A 56 -4.29 16.90 4.01
N GLU A 57 -4.16 16.54 2.74
CA GLU A 57 -5.26 16.66 1.76
C GLU A 57 -6.42 15.75 2.19
N ASP A 58 -7.62 16.31 2.30
CA ASP A 58 -8.81 15.50 2.53
C ASP A 58 -9.26 14.85 1.21
N LEU A 59 -8.89 13.58 1.04
CA LEU A 59 -9.26 12.80 -0.13
C LEU A 59 -10.65 12.16 0.01
N SER A 60 -11.30 12.26 1.18
CA SER A 60 -12.60 11.59 1.43
C SER A 60 -13.76 12.17 0.60
N VAL A 61 -13.59 13.38 0.08
CA VAL A 61 -14.57 14.06 -0.80
C VAL A 61 -14.49 13.59 -2.27
N ILE A 62 -13.54 12.74 -2.62
CA ILE A 62 -13.30 12.30 -4.00
C ILE A 62 -14.11 11.02 -4.28
N LYS A 63 -15.14 11.11 -5.15
CA LYS A 63 -16.02 9.97 -5.52
C LYS A 63 -15.26 8.73 -6.03
N GLN A 64 -14.07 8.92 -6.59
CA GLN A 64 -13.19 7.87 -7.07
C GLN A 64 -12.68 6.96 -5.94
N VAL A 65 -12.72 7.40 -4.68
CA VAL A 65 -12.31 6.61 -3.50
C VAL A 65 -13.25 5.42 -3.26
N ASP A 66 -14.56 5.61 -3.39
CA ASP A 66 -15.53 4.52 -3.18
C ASP A 66 -15.51 3.49 -4.32
N ALA A 67 -15.28 3.94 -5.56
CA ALA A 67 -15.00 3.03 -6.67
C ALA A 67 -13.70 2.25 -6.42
N GLY A 68 -12.66 2.92 -5.91
CA GLY A 68 -11.38 2.31 -5.55
C GLY A 68 -11.51 1.15 -4.57
N LYS A 69 -12.30 1.31 -3.50
CA LYS A 69 -12.54 0.25 -2.49
C LYS A 69 -13.16 -1.01 -3.11
N LYS A 70 -14.15 -0.86 -3.99
CA LYS A 70 -14.78 -2.00 -4.67
C LYS A 70 -13.80 -2.69 -5.62
N LEU A 71 -13.01 -1.90 -6.35
CA LEU A 71 -12.00 -2.43 -7.26
C LEU A 71 -10.89 -3.17 -6.51
N GLU A 72 -10.47 -2.68 -5.35
CA GLU A 72 -9.48 -3.35 -4.49
C GLU A 72 -9.97 -4.74 -4.02
N ALA A 73 -11.22 -4.85 -3.60
CA ALA A 73 -11.81 -6.14 -3.22
C ALA A 73 -11.86 -7.13 -4.39
N LEU A 74 -12.19 -6.65 -5.60
CA LEU A 74 -12.19 -7.48 -6.82
C LEU A 74 -10.78 -7.91 -7.21
N ALA A 75 -9.82 -6.99 -7.19
CA ALA A 75 -8.42 -7.27 -7.48
C ALA A 75 -7.84 -8.29 -6.49
N ARG A 76 -8.19 -8.18 -5.20
CA ARG A 76 -7.76 -9.14 -4.19
C ARG A 76 -8.33 -10.53 -4.44
N SER A 77 -9.64 -10.62 -4.68
CA SER A 77 -10.29 -11.89 -5.01
C SER A 77 -9.68 -12.53 -6.27
N TYR A 78 -9.29 -11.73 -7.27
CA TYR A 78 -8.53 -12.21 -8.41
C TYR A 78 -7.16 -12.78 -7.99
N CYS A 79 -6.37 -12.04 -7.21
CA CYS A 79 -5.06 -12.52 -6.71
C CYS A 79 -5.18 -13.80 -5.88
N GLU A 80 -6.18 -13.89 -5.00
CA GLU A 80 -6.42 -15.06 -4.16
C GLU A 80 -6.72 -16.30 -5.01
N LYS A 81 -7.50 -16.14 -6.08
CA LYS A 81 -7.80 -17.22 -7.03
C LYS A 81 -6.56 -17.67 -7.80
N GLU A 82 -5.75 -16.72 -8.30
CA GLU A 82 -4.54 -17.04 -9.09
C GLU A 82 -3.43 -17.66 -8.22
N ILE A 83 -3.28 -17.21 -6.97
CA ILE A 83 -2.26 -17.70 -6.03
C ILE A 83 -2.73 -18.96 -5.29
N GLY A 84 -4.04 -19.16 -5.15
CA GLY A 84 -4.63 -20.28 -4.42
C GLY A 84 -4.54 -20.14 -2.90
N GLN A 85 -4.40 -18.92 -2.39
CA GLN A 85 -4.35 -18.60 -0.95
C GLN A 85 -5.24 -17.38 -0.65
N ILE A 86 -5.81 -17.34 0.56
CA ILE A 86 -6.60 -16.19 1.03
C ILE A 86 -5.66 -15.12 1.56
N ALA A 87 -5.92 -13.85 1.24
CA ALA A 87 -5.10 -12.73 1.66
C ALA A 87 -5.86 -11.84 2.66
N LEU A 88 -5.41 -11.81 3.91
CA LEU A 88 -6.10 -11.05 4.96
C LEU A 88 -5.54 -9.62 5.09
N PRO A 89 -6.37 -8.56 4.97
CA PRO A 89 -5.92 -7.19 5.17
C PRO A 89 -5.85 -6.86 6.66
N PHE A 90 -4.77 -6.23 7.11
CA PHE A 90 -4.68 -5.69 8.47
C PHE A 90 -3.58 -4.65 8.59
N CYS A 91 -3.54 -3.98 9.74
CA CYS A 91 -2.52 -2.99 10.07
C CYS A 91 -1.51 -3.58 11.06
N VAL A 92 -0.26 -3.19 10.89
CA VAL A 92 0.85 -3.71 11.69
C VAL A 92 1.77 -2.58 12.17
N ARG A 93 2.39 -2.81 13.32
CA ARG A 93 3.49 -2.00 13.84
C ARG A 93 4.69 -2.89 14.15
N ASN A 94 5.87 -2.48 13.70
CA ASN A 94 7.09 -3.22 13.99
C ASN A 94 7.44 -3.12 15.50
N LYS A 95 7.76 -4.25 16.14
CA LYS A 95 8.08 -4.31 17.57
C LYS A 95 9.45 -3.71 17.91
N LYS A 96 10.44 -3.88 17.03
CA LYS A 96 11.80 -3.35 17.23
C LYS A 96 11.88 -1.86 16.90
N TYR A 97 11.14 -1.43 15.89
CA TYR A 97 11.09 -0.04 15.42
C TYR A 97 9.64 0.45 15.40
N PRO A 98 9.06 0.82 16.56
CA PRO A 98 7.63 1.14 16.69
C PRO A 98 7.12 2.28 15.81
N TYR A 99 8.02 3.13 15.31
CA TYR A 99 7.69 4.17 14.34
C TYR A 99 7.46 3.62 12.93
N MET A 100 7.83 2.38 12.60
CA MET A 100 7.51 1.76 11.32
C MET A 100 6.16 1.05 11.40
N ILE A 101 5.21 1.54 10.61
CA ILE A 101 3.86 1.00 10.52
C ILE A 101 3.48 0.72 9.07
N ALA A 102 2.60 -0.26 8.86
CA ALA A 102 2.09 -0.57 7.54
C ALA A 102 0.61 -0.96 7.58
N SER A 103 -0.12 -0.50 6.56
CA SER A 103 -1.43 -1.03 6.20
C SER A 103 -1.20 -2.00 5.06
N LEU A 104 -1.62 -3.25 5.23
CA LEU A 104 -1.41 -4.32 4.26
C LEU A 104 -2.70 -4.54 3.48
N ASP A 105 -2.63 -4.61 2.15
CA ASP A 105 -3.79 -4.99 1.34
C ASP A 105 -4.11 -6.48 1.53
N GLY A 106 -3.08 -7.29 1.83
CA GLY A 106 -3.24 -8.66 2.30
C GLY A 106 -1.95 -9.28 2.83
N GLN A 107 -2.07 -10.29 3.68
CA GLN A 107 -1.02 -11.27 3.98
C GLN A 107 -1.59 -12.68 3.81
N PHE A 108 -0.80 -13.54 3.16
CA PHE A 108 -1.09 -14.97 2.99
C PHE A 108 -0.65 -15.79 4.20
N ASP A 109 -1.09 -17.05 4.28
CA ASP A 109 -0.77 -17.96 5.39
C ASP A 109 0.73 -18.24 5.52
N ASP A 110 1.47 -18.22 4.41
CA ASP A 110 2.93 -18.36 4.38
C ASP A 110 3.69 -17.07 4.80
N GLY A 111 2.96 -16.02 5.16
CA GLY A 111 3.49 -14.72 5.59
C GLY A 111 3.80 -13.75 4.46
N SER A 112 3.70 -14.16 3.19
CA SER A 112 3.91 -13.29 2.03
C SER A 112 2.91 -12.14 2.03
N ILE A 113 3.37 -10.95 1.65
CA ILE A 113 2.52 -9.76 1.57
C ILE A 113 1.92 -9.63 0.18
N LEU A 114 0.69 -9.14 0.09
CA LEU A 114 0.04 -8.71 -1.14
C LEU A 114 -0.15 -7.19 -1.08
N GLU A 115 0.34 -6.50 -2.10
CA GLU A 115 0.13 -5.07 -2.34
C GLU A 115 -0.49 -4.89 -3.72
N ILE A 116 -1.63 -4.19 -3.79
CA ILE A 116 -2.44 -4.07 -4.99
C ILE A 116 -2.50 -2.61 -5.43
N LYS A 117 -2.22 -2.36 -6.70
CA LYS A 117 -2.33 -1.04 -7.32
C LYS A 117 -3.30 -1.05 -8.48
N ASN A 118 -4.44 -0.42 -8.24
CA ASN A 118 -5.43 -0.12 -9.27
C ASN A 118 -5.01 1.15 -10.02
N LEU A 119 -4.37 0.97 -11.17
CA LEU A 119 -3.85 2.08 -11.97
C LEU A 119 -4.79 2.40 -13.14
N CYS A 120 -4.72 3.65 -13.63
CA CYS A 120 -5.37 3.98 -14.89
C CYS A 120 -4.70 3.24 -16.06
N GLU A 121 -5.44 3.05 -17.15
CA GLU A 121 -5.03 2.26 -18.32
C GLU A 121 -3.64 2.67 -18.86
N SER A 122 -3.36 3.96 -19.01
CA SER A 122 -2.06 4.43 -19.51
C SER A 122 -0.88 4.02 -18.63
N LYS A 123 -1.06 4.03 -17.31
CA LYS A 123 -0.05 3.59 -16.35
C LYS A 123 0.07 2.06 -16.31
N HIS A 124 -1.05 1.35 -16.43
CA HIS A 124 -1.03 -0.11 -16.52
C HIS A 124 -0.28 -0.58 -17.76
N LEU A 125 -0.54 0.04 -18.92
CA LEU A 125 0.20 -0.23 -20.17
C LEU A 125 1.69 0.09 -20.05
N SER A 126 2.05 1.19 -19.37
CA SER A 126 3.46 1.54 -19.07
C SER A 126 4.17 0.41 -18.32
N ILE A 127 3.51 -0.20 -17.32
CA ILE A 127 4.07 -1.33 -16.57
C ILE A 127 4.21 -2.57 -17.45
N LEU A 128 3.21 -2.90 -18.27
CA LEU A 128 3.30 -4.05 -19.17
C LEU A 128 4.43 -3.91 -20.19
N GLN A 129 4.75 -2.68 -20.61
CA GLN A 129 5.80 -2.41 -21.59
C GLN A 129 7.20 -2.31 -20.97
N LEU A 130 7.32 -1.65 -19.81
CA LEU A 130 8.61 -1.32 -19.20
C LEU A 130 8.98 -2.21 -18.02
N GLU A 131 8.03 -3.00 -17.52
CA GLU A 131 8.18 -3.89 -16.37
C GLU A 131 8.77 -3.14 -15.17
N THR A 132 9.87 -3.64 -14.63
CA THR A 132 10.59 -3.08 -13.47
C THR A 132 11.23 -1.72 -13.73
N LYS A 133 11.30 -1.29 -15.00
CA LYS A 133 11.79 0.05 -15.39
C LYS A 133 10.69 1.09 -15.42
N SER A 134 9.41 0.71 -15.30
CA SER A 134 8.31 1.68 -15.25
C SER A 134 8.45 2.58 -14.01
N PRO A 135 8.10 3.89 -14.13
CA PRO A 135 8.08 4.79 -12.98
C PRO A 135 7.19 4.28 -11.85
N GLU A 136 6.03 3.71 -12.20
CA GLU A 136 5.08 3.17 -11.24
C GLU A 136 5.65 1.99 -10.47
N PHE A 137 6.28 1.02 -11.14
CA PHE A 137 6.93 -0.11 -10.45
C PHE A 137 7.97 0.39 -9.45
N ARG A 138 8.87 1.28 -9.89
CA ARG A 138 9.94 1.82 -9.04
C ARG A 138 9.39 2.56 -7.82
N TYR A 139 8.33 3.33 -8.01
CA TYR A 139 7.67 4.04 -6.92
C TYR A 139 7.10 3.06 -5.88
N TYR A 140 6.29 2.10 -6.30
CA TYR A 140 5.63 1.18 -5.37
C TYR A 140 6.54 0.07 -4.83
N TYR A 141 7.67 -0.20 -5.49
CA TYR A 141 8.70 -1.08 -4.97
C TYR A 141 9.14 -0.68 -3.55
N TRP A 142 9.38 0.61 -3.31
CA TRP A 142 9.79 1.10 -2.00
C TRP A 142 8.69 1.03 -0.94
N GLN A 143 7.43 1.14 -1.35
CA GLN A 143 6.30 0.88 -0.45
C GLN A 143 6.32 -0.59 0.03
N VAL A 144 6.57 -1.53 -0.88
CA VAL A 144 6.66 -2.96 -0.57
C VAL A 144 7.90 -3.29 0.27
N GLN A 145 9.06 -2.68 -0.02
CA GLN A 145 10.26 -2.85 0.82
C GLN A 145 10.01 -2.42 2.27
N HIS A 146 9.26 -1.34 2.48
CA HIS A 146 8.87 -0.92 3.83
C HIS A 146 7.95 -1.95 4.51
N GLN A 147 6.99 -2.52 3.78
CA GLN A 147 6.12 -3.56 4.32
C GLN A 147 6.93 -4.80 4.72
N LEU A 148 7.84 -5.26 3.87
CA LEU A 148 8.76 -6.37 4.16
C LEU A 148 9.60 -6.09 5.41
N LEU A 149 10.17 -4.88 5.54
CA LEU A 149 10.92 -4.47 6.72
C LEU A 149 10.05 -4.42 7.99
N THR A 150 8.81 -3.95 7.86
CA THR A 150 7.87 -3.82 8.97
C THR A 150 7.42 -5.17 9.48
N THR A 151 7.16 -6.14 8.60
CA THR A 151 6.57 -7.44 8.93
C THR A 151 7.58 -8.57 9.09
N GLY A 152 8.76 -8.45 8.46
CA GLY A 152 9.70 -9.57 8.32
C GLY A 152 9.19 -10.68 7.41
N ALA A 153 8.22 -10.37 6.53
CA ALA A 153 7.69 -11.32 5.56
C ALA A 153 8.79 -11.84 4.61
N PRO A 154 8.71 -13.11 4.17
CA PRO A 154 9.74 -13.71 3.32
C PRO A 154 9.75 -13.13 1.91
N GLN A 155 8.59 -12.68 1.41
CA GLN A 155 8.42 -12.09 0.08
C GLN A 155 7.14 -11.26 0.02
N ALA A 156 6.94 -10.58 -1.12
CA ALA A 156 5.75 -9.81 -1.40
C ALA A 156 5.37 -9.87 -2.88
N TYR A 157 4.07 -9.82 -3.15
CA TYR A 157 3.47 -9.67 -4.46
C TYR A 157 3.05 -8.21 -4.64
N LEU A 158 3.72 -7.51 -5.55
CA LEU A 158 3.30 -6.19 -6.01
C LEU A 158 2.48 -6.36 -7.28
N VAL A 159 1.16 -6.25 -7.16
CA VAL A 159 0.22 -6.51 -8.24
C VAL A 159 -0.31 -5.20 -8.81
N PHE A 160 -0.19 -5.05 -10.12
CA PHE A 160 -0.81 -3.98 -10.87
C PHE A 160 -2.04 -4.56 -11.57
N TRP A 161 -3.22 -4.04 -11.25
CA TRP A 161 -4.48 -4.60 -11.72
C TRP A 161 -5.35 -3.53 -12.38
N SER A 162 -6.01 -3.91 -13.48
CA SER A 162 -7.02 -3.08 -14.14
C SER A 162 -8.36 -3.82 -14.25
N ALA A 163 -9.45 -3.11 -13.99
CA ALA A 163 -10.81 -3.66 -14.14
C ALA A 163 -11.16 -4.03 -15.59
N THR A 164 -10.43 -3.49 -16.56
CA THR A 164 -10.54 -3.86 -17.98
C THR A 164 -9.99 -5.24 -18.28
N ASP A 165 -9.19 -5.81 -17.38
CA ASP A 165 -8.53 -7.11 -17.55
C ASP A 165 -9.42 -8.28 -17.12
N GLN A 166 -10.60 -7.99 -16.55
CA GLN A 166 -11.63 -9.02 -16.38
C GLN A 166 -12.26 -9.33 -17.74
N THR A 167 -12.35 -10.62 -18.08
CA THR A 167 -13.22 -11.08 -19.16
C THR A 167 -14.60 -10.48 -18.92
N LYS A 168 -15.06 -9.61 -19.82
CA LYS A 168 -16.45 -9.13 -19.83
C LYS A 168 -17.34 -10.36 -19.78
N VAL A 169 -18.12 -10.49 -18.71
CA VAL A 169 -19.19 -11.49 -18.62
C VAL A 169 -20.22 -11.20 -19.70
#